data_AF-A0A1Q8JC48-F1
#
_entry.id   AF-A0A1Q8JC48-F1
#
_cell.length_a   1.000
_cell.length_b   1.000
_cell.length_c   1.000
_cell.angle_alpha   90.00
_cell.angle_beta   90.00
_cell.angle_gamma   90.00
#
_symmetry.space_group_name_H-M   'P 1'
#
loop_
_entity.id
_entity.type
_entity.pdbx_description
1 polymer ?
#
loop_
_entity_poly.entity_id
_entity_poly.type
_entity_poly.pdbx_seq_one_letter_code
_entity_poly.pdbx_strand_id
1 'polypeptide(L)'
;MKITSADAGSRSFYAVSALSLLVSADTSWRAFGLLGVTQMWERAALFLVAEVALIACGVAMRAGVRRSGQPGPARWLAWGICAALGVAAVWLSGPVGGALRVALGPVLGVLALHLALGIELRAHRPAVSGTWARVAAELRERALSRIGLADDGRTALARTRDRAAHRAARLALAGRSTPWRRARLARALRASHVAHDDTMRARMLDELAAVRHADALRTLDQPSPWEMSRADDLGSPITAAPEATATDTSHGEADEWASLRKSDAIRRALTEAPDQSPREITRWLAARGVEVAPSQVTDTVRRDRAKTPPDLRIAG
;
A
#
# COMPACT_ATOMS: atom_id res chain seq x y z
N MET A 1 -22.03 5.82 -12.33
CA MET A 1 -20.76 5.06 -12.30
C MET A 1 -19.60 6.04 -12.16
N LYS A 2 -19.03 6.23 -10.95
CA LYS A 2 -17.91 7.16 -10.73
C LYS A 2 -16.62 6.49 -11.22
N ILE A 3 -16.10 6.92 -12.35
CA ILE A 3 -14.79 6.48 -12.87
C ILE A 3 -13.74 7.08 -11.93
N THR A 4 -12.99 6.24 -11.23
CA THR A 4 -11.88 6.73 -10.39
C THR A 4 -10.72 7.15 -11.31
N SER A 5 -9.87 8.08 -10.89
CA SER A 5 -8.72 8.52 -11.70
C SER A 5 -7.75 7.37 -12.03
N ALA A 6 -7.72 6.32 -11.20
CA ALA A 6 -6.98 5.09 -11.46
C ALA A 6 -7.54 4.30 -12.66
N ASP A 7 -8.86 4.29 -12.86
CA ASP A 7 -9.51 3.63 -14.00
C ASP A 7 -9.26 4.40 -15.31
N ALA A 8 -9.16 5.73 -15.25
CA ALA A 8 -8.81 6.53 -16.42
C ALA A 8 -7.37 6.27 -16.88
N GLY A 9 -6.44 6.12 -15.92
CA GLY A 9 -5.05 5.80 -16.19
C GLY A 9 -4.83 4.40 -16.78
N SER A 10 -5.53 3.36 -16.31
CA SER A 10 -5.36 2.01 -16.88
C SER A 10 -5.91 1.90 -18.31
N ARG A 11 -7.02 2.59 -18.61
CA ARG A 11 -7.65 2.58 -19.95
C ARG A 11 -6.75 3.11 -21.05
N SER A 12 -5.99 4.18 -20.79
CA SER A 12 -5.07 4.72 -21.80
C SER A 12 -3.94 3.73 -22.12
N PHE A 13 -3.42 3.02 -21.12
CA PHE A 13 -2.42 1.97 -21.35
C PHE A 13 -2.99 0.76 -22.09
N TYR A 14 -4.24 0.36 -21.83
CA TYR A 14 -4.90 -0.66 -22.65
C TYR A 14 -5.06 -0.21 -24.10
N ALA A 15 -5.44 1.05 -24.34
CA ALA A 15 -5.55 1.59 -25.69
C ALA A 15 -4.20 1.60 -26.42
N VAL A 16 -3.13 2.04 -25.76
CA VAL A 16 -1.77 1.98 -26.31
C VAL A 16 -1.36 0.55 -26.62
N SER A 17 -1.62 -0.39 -25.70
CA SER A 17 -1.34 -1.81 -25.92
C SER A 17 -2.11 -2.38 -27.11
N ALA A 18 -3.37 -1.97 -27.32
CA ALA A 18 -4.16 -2.41 -28.46
C ALA A 18 -3.64 -1.79 -29.78
N LEU A 19 -3.26 -0.52 -29.77
CA LEU A 19 -2.71 0.17 -30.94
C LEU A 19 -1.36 -0.44 -31.38
N SER A 20 -0.51 -0.83 -30.43
CA SER A 20 0.76 -1.48 -30.76
C SER A 20 0.57 -2.84 -31.45
N LEU A 21 -0.56 -3.53 -31.23
CA LEU A 21 -0.88 -4.76 -31.97
C LEU A 21 -0.99 -4.50 -33.47
N LEU A 22 -1.43 -3.31 -33.90
CA LEU A 22 -1.52 -2.97 -35.32
C LEU A 22 -0.14 -2.88 -35.96
N VAL A 23 0.84 -2.29 -35.27
CA VAL A 23 2.23 -2.22 -35.73
C VAL A 23 2.86 -3.61 -35.77
N SER A 24 2.57 -4.43 -34.76
CA SER A 24 3.03 -5.81 -34.70
C SER A 24 2.40 -6.69 -35.79
N ALA A 25 1.12 -6.47 -36.10
CA ALA A 25 0.39 -7.14 -37.17
C ALA A 25 0.99 -6.83 -38.54
N ASP A 26 1.20 -5.55 -38.87
CA ASP A 26 1.84 -5.14 -40.12
C ASP A 26 3.22 -5.77 -40.27
N THR A 27 4.02 -5.71 -39.20
CA THR A 27 5.39 -6.25 -39.21
C THR A 27 5.39 -7.77 -39.43
N SER A 28 4.57 -8.50 -38.67
CA SER A 28 4.47 -9.96 -38.76
C SER A 28 3.91 -10.41 -40.10
N TRP A 29 2.88 -9.72 -40.61
CA TRP A 29 2.26 -10.03 -41.90
C TRP A 29 3.25 -9.94 -43.06
N ARG A 30 4.08 -8.89 -43.06
CA ARG A 30 5.12 -8.69 -44.08
C ARG A 30 6.29 -9.66 -43.88
N ALA A 31 6.70 -9.92 -42.64
CA ALA A 31 7.76 -10.86 -42.33
C ALA A 31 7.43 -12.32 -42.72
N PHE A 32 6.20 -12.78 -42.47
CA PHE A 32 5.80 -14.13 -42.89
C PHE A 32 5.76 -14.28 -44.41
N GLY A 33 5.56 -13.19 -45.16
CA GLY A 33 5.73 -13.20 -46.61
C GLY A 33 7.16 -13.46 -47.06
N LEU A 34 8.16 -12.96 -46.32
CA LEU A 34 9.57 -13.27 -46.59
C LEU A 34 9.93 -14.71 -46.26
N LEU A 35 9.24 -15.32 -45.29
CA LEU A 35 9.44 -16.73 -44.88
C LEU A 35 8.75 -17.74 -45.81
N GLY A 36 8.14 -17.29 -46.91
CA GLY A 36 7.50 -18.18 -47.89
C GLY A 36 6.11 -18.67 -47.48
N VAL A 37 5.55 -18.17 -46.38
CA VAL A 37 4.15 -18.44 -46.01
C VAL A 37 3.28 -17.62 -46.93
N THR A 38 2.70 -18.21 -47.98
CA THR A 38 1.92 -17.46 -48.99
C THR A 38 0.44 -17.39 -48.67
N GLN A 39 -0.09 -18.34 -47.90
CA GLN A 39 -1.51 -18.41 -47.58
C GLN A 39 -1.91 -17.39 -46.51
N MET A 40 -3.00 -16.66 -46.77
CA MET A 40 -3.49 -15.60 -45.89
C MET A 40 -3.88 -16.11 -44.50
N TRP A 41 -4.53 -17.28 -44.42
CA TRP A 41 -5.01 -17.85 -43.16
C TRP A 41 -3.84 -18.35 -42.28
N GLU A 42 -2.78 -18.87 -42.89
CA GLU A 42 -1.57 -19.31 -42.16
C GLU A 42 -0.88 -18.12 -41.49
N ARG A 43 -0.71 -17.01 -42.22
CA ARG A 43 -0.13 -15.78 -41.66
C ARG A 43 -0.97 -15.22 -40.52
N ALA A 44 -2.29 -15.20 -40.69
CA ALA A 44 -3.22 -14.73 -39.66
C ALA A 44 -3.13 -15.61 -38.40
N ALA A 45 -3.06 -16.93 -38.55
CA ALA A 45 -2.93 -17.86 -37.44
C ALA A 45 -1.61 -17.69 -36.68
N LEU A 46 -0.48 -17.58 -37.39
CA LEU A 46 0.84 -17.39 -36.77
C LEU A 46 0.94 -16.07 -36.00
N PHE A 47 0.42 -14.98 -36.58
CA PHE A 47 0.33 -13.70 -35.90
C PHE A 47 -0.54 -13.79 -34.65
N LEU A 48 -1.73 -14.39 -34.76
CA LEU A 48 -2.65 -14.54 -33.64
C LEU A 48 -2.02 -15.33 -32.49
N VAL A 49 -1.31 -16.42 -32.80
CA VAL A 49 -0.60 -17.23 -31.79
C VAL A 49 0.45 -16.39 -31.06
N ALA A 50 1.25 -15.60 -31.79
CA ALA A 50 2.28 -14.75 -31.19
C ALA A 50 1.68 -13.69 -30.25
N GLU A 51 0.62 -13.00 -30.68
CA GLU A 51 -0.01 -11.95 -29.87
C GLU A 51 -0.74 -12.51 -28.66
N VAL A 52 -1.49 -13.60 -28.84
CA VAL A 52 -2.17 -14.27 -27.73
C VAL A 52 -1.15 -14.77 -26.70
N ALA A 53 0.01 -15.26 -27.14
CA ALA A 53 1.10 -15.64 -26.25
C ALA A 53 1.65 -14.45 -25.46
N LEU A 54 1.84 -13.28 -26.08
CA LEU A 54 2.27 -12.06 -25.39
C LEU A 54 1.23 -11.58 -24.36
N ILE A 55 -0.05 -11.58 -24.72
CA ILE A 55 -1.15 -11.24 -23.82
C ILE A 55 -1.20 -12.22 -22.63
N ALA A 56 -1.09 -13.52 -22.90
CA ALA A 56 -1.04 -14.56 -21.87
C ALA A 56 0.16 -14.37 -20.94
N CYS A 57 1.32 -13.98 -21.46
CA CYS A 57 2.47 -13.62 -20.62
C CYS A 57 2.16 -12.41 -19.71
N GLY A 58 1.50 -11.39 -20.22
CA GLY A 58 1.04 -10.24 -19.44
C GLY A 58 0.13 -10.64 -18.27
N VAL A 59 -0.87 -11.47 -18.55
CA VAL A 59 -1.80 -12.01 -17.54
C VAL A 59 -1.08 -12.90 -16.53
N ALA A 60 -0.18 -13.78 -16.98
CA ALA A 60 0.62 -14.63 -16.12
C ALA A 60 1.54 -13.81 -15.19
N MET A 61 2.13 -12.72 -15.71
CA MET A 61 2.91 -11.79 -14.89
C MET A 61 2.05 -11.11 -13.82
N ARG A 62 0.83 -10.66 -14.16
CA ARG A 62 -0.12 -10.14 -13.16
C ARG A 62 -0.44 -11.18 -12.10
N ALA A 63 -0.69 -12.43 -12.50
CA ALA A 63 -0.97 -13.52 -11.57
C ALA A 63 0.25 -13.84 -10.66
N GLY A 64 1.47 -13.76 -11.19
CA GLY A 64 2.71 -13.84 -10.43
C GLY A 64 2.81 -12.74 -9.37
N VAL A 65 2.69 -11.48 -9.77
CA VAL A 65 2.74 -10.32 -8.85
C VAL A 65 1.62 -10.37 -7.81
N ARG A 66 0.47 -10.95 -8.18
CA ARG A 66 -0.63 -11.19 -7.24
C ARG A 66 -0.28 -12.19 -6.14
N ARG A 67 0.42 -13.27 -6.48
CA ARG A 67 0.75 -14.37 -5.55
C ARG A 67 2.03 -14.12 -4.74
N SER A 68 3.12 -13.71 -5.39
CA SER A 68 4.47 -13.66 -4.79
C SER A 68 5.13 -12.28 -4.83
N GLY A 69 4.44 -11.27 -5.35
CA GLY A 69 5.00 -9.92 -5.51
C GLY A 69 5.98 -9.78 -6.68
N GLN A 70 6.28 -10.85 -7.42
CA GLN A 70 7.16 -10.84 -8.58
C GLN A 70 6.45 -11.37 -9.85
N PRO A 71 6.78 -10.86 -11.05
CA PRO A 71 6.14 -11.28 -12.31
C PRO A 71 6.39 -12.74 -12.72
N GLY A 72 7.37 -13.42 -12.10
CA GLY A 72 7.66 -14.83 -12.40
C GLY A 72 8.31 -15.06 -13.78
N PRO A 73 8.42 -16.33 -14.22
CA PRO A 73 9.16 -16.71 -15.42
C PRO A 73 8.52 -16.25 -16.73
N ALA A 74 7.22 -15.93 -16.74
CA ALA A 74 6.51 -15.41 -17.91
C ALA A 74 7.15 -14.15 -18.50
N ARG A 75 7.89 -13.38 -17.70
CA ARG A 75 8.69 -12.23 -18.16
C ARG A 75 9.75 -12.65 -19.19
N TRP A 76 10.44 -13.77 -18.95
CA TRP A 76 11.48 -14.24 -19.86
C TRP A 76 10.89 -14.75 -21.16
N LEU A 77 9.74 -15.43 -21.10
CA LEU A 77 9.01 -15.85 -22.30
C LEU A 77 8.58 -14.64 -23.15
N ALA A 78 8.01 -13.61 -22.53
CA ALA A 78 7.64 -12.39 -23.24
C ALA A 78 8.83 -11.74 -23.95
N TRP A 79 9.98 -11.60 -23.28
CA TRP A 79 11.20 -11.07 -23.90
C TRP A 79 11.75 -11.97 -25.01
N GLY A 80 11.64 -13.29 -24.87
CA GLY A 80 12.01 -14.24 -25.92
C GLY A 80 11.17 -14.06 -27.19
N ILE A 81 9.85 -13.90 -27.03
CA ILE A 81 8.93 -13.63 -28.14
C ILE A 81 9.24 -12.27 -28.77
N CYS A 82 9.41 -11.20 -27.97
CA CYS A 82 9.80 -9.89 -28.48
C CYS A 82 11.13 -9.92 -29.25
N ALA A 83 12.11 -10.69 -28.78
CA ALA A 83 13.40 -10.86 -29.44
C ALA A 83 13.23 -11.57 -30.79
N ALA A 84 12.45 -12.65 -30.86
CA ALA A 84 12.16 -13.36 -32.11
C ALA A 84 11.46 -12.45 -33.13
N LEU A 85 10.44 -11.69 -32.69
CA LEU A 85 9.79 -10.68 -33.53
C LEU A 85 10.76 -9.57 -33.96
N GLY A 86 11.73 -9.23 -33.10
CA GLY A 86 12.73 -8.23 -33.41
C GLY A 86 13.76 -8.66 -34.43
N VAL A 87 14.16 -9.92 -34.42
CA VAL A 87 14.92 -10.49 -35.54
C VAL A 87 14.10 -10.34 -36.82
N ALA A 88 12.85 -10.82 -36.86
CA ALA A 88 12.00 -10.71 -38.04
C ALA A 88 11.86 -9.25 -38.56
N ALA A 89 11.71 -8.28 -37.65
CA ALA A 89 11.60 -6.86 -38.00
C ALA A 89 12.89 -6.29 -38.60
N VAL A 90 14.06 -6.66 -38.06
CA VAL A 90 15.38 -6.24 -38.58
C VAL A 90 15.62 -6.83 -39.96
N TRP A 91 15.27 -8.10 -40.18
CA TRP A 91 15.37 -8.73 -41.50
C TRP A 91 14.48 -8.03 -42.55
N LEU A 92 13.28 -7.60 -42.15
CA LEU A 92 12.34 -6.93 -43.04
C LEU A 92 12.71 -5.48 -43.35
N SER A 93 13.24 -4.74 -42.38
CA SER A 93 13.31 -3.26 -42.41
C SER A 93 14.69 -2.68 -42.18
N GLY A 94 15.72 -3.53 -42.09
CA GLY A 94 17.05 -3.17 -41.67
C GLY A 94 17.12 -2.81 -40.16
N PRO A 95 18.31 -2.46 -39.65
CA PRO A 95 18.54 -2.25 -38.22
C PRO A 95 17.67 -1.14 -37.61
N VAL A 96 17.62 0.03 -38.25
CA VAL A 96 16.89 1.20 -37.72
C VAL A 96 15.38 1.01 -37.85
N GLY A 97 14.90 0.62 -39.04
CA GLY A 97 13.48 0.39 -39.28
C GLY A 97 12.93 -0.79 -38.47
N GLY A 98 13.74 -1.83 -38.27
CA GLY A 98 13.40 -2.97 -37.44
C GLY A 98 13.31 -2.58 -35.96
N ALA A 99 14.31 -1.85 -35.44
CA ALA A 99 14.30 -1.38 -34.05
C ALA A 99 13.06 -0.54 -33.74
N LEU A 100 12.67 0.38 -34.65
CA LEU A 100 11.47 1.21 -34.47
C LEU A 100 10.18 0.37 -34.43
N ARG A 101 10.04 -0.62 -35.31
CA ARG A 101 8.89 -1.54 -35.33
C ARG A 101 8.79 -2.38 -34.07
N VAL A 102 9.92 -2.88 -33.56
CA VAL A 102 9.97 -3.65 -32.30
C VAL A 102 9.59 -2.78 -31.11
N ALA A 103 10.14 -1.56 -31.08
CA ALA A 103 9.86 -0.61 -30.02
C ALA A 103 8.38 -0.25 -29.99
N LEU A 104 7.79 0.14 -31.14
CA LEU A 104 6.39 0.59 -31.23
C LEU A 104 5.36 -0.54 -31.27
N GLY A 105 5.77 -1.76 -31.63
CA GLY A 105 4.92 -2.94 -31.65
C GLY A 105 5.03 -3.75 -30.35
N PRO A 106 5.71 -4.90 -30.37
CA PRO A 106 5.64 -5.85 -29.27
C PRO A 106 6.17 -5.32 -27.94
N VAL A 107 7.23 -4.49 -27.93
CA VAL A 107 7.80 -3.96 -26.68
C VAL A 107 6.86 -2.96 -26.02
N LEU A 108 6.40 -1.94 -26.76
CA LEU A 108 5.45 -0.97 -26.24
C LEU A 108 4.16 -1.65 -25.80
N GLY A 109 3.68 -2.65 -26.55
CA GLY A 109 2.47 -3.41 -26.21
C GLY A 109 2.59 -4.15 -24.89
N VAL A 110 3.64 -4.96 -24.71
CA VAL A 110 3.87 -5.71 -23.47
C VAL A 110 4.05 -4.76 -22.28
N LEU A 111 4.79 -3.66 -22.44
CA LEU A 111 5.00 -2.69 -21.38
C LEU A 111 3.69 -1.98 -21.00
N ALA A 112 2.92 -1.51 -21.98
CA ALA A 112 1.65 -0.85 -21.75
C ALA A 112 0.64 -1.81 -21.07
N LEU A 113 0.54 -3.05 -21.55
CA LEU A 113 -0.28 -4.08 -20.92
C LEU A 113 0.14 -4.35 -19.47
N HIS A 114 1.45 -4.48 -19.23
CA HIS A 114 1.99 -4.70 -17.89
C HIS A 114 1.67 -3.53 -16.94
N LEU A 115 1.80 -2.29 -17.42
CA LEU A 115 1.47 -1.10 -16.65
C LEU A 115 -0.02 -1.01 -16.35
N ALA A 116 -0.89 -1.26 -17.34
CA ALA A 116 -2.34 -1.27 -17.17
C ALA A 116 -2.75 -2.26 -16.07
N LEU A 117 -2.30 -3.51 -16.18
CA LEU A 117 -2.56 -4.57 -15.20
C LEU A 117 -1.97 -4.25 -13.82
N GLY A 118 -0.81 -3.60 -13.78
CA GLY A 118 -0.16 -3.17 -12.55
C GLY A 118 -0.89 -2.03 -11.83
N ILE A 119 -1.49 -1.09 -12.57
CA ILE A 119 -2.31 -0.01 -12.02
C ILE A 119 -3.60 -0.57 -11.44
N GLU A 120 -4.31 -1.45 -12.16
CA GLU A 120 -5.50 -2.13 -11.63
C GLU A 120 -5.18 -2.87 -10.33
N LEU A 121 -4.03 -3.58 -10.30
CA LEU A 121 -3.64 -4.33 -9.12
C LEU A 121 -3.33 -3.43 -7.91
N ARG A 122 -2.77 -2.24 -8.12
CA ARG A 122 -2.55 -1.25 -7.06
C ARG A 122 -3.85 -0.57 -6.63
N ALA A 123 -4.78 -0.31 -7.55
CA ALA A 123 -6.07 0.30 -7.24
C ALA A 123 -6.93 -0.62 -6.35
N HIS A 124 -6.82 -1.94 -6.52
CA HIS A 124 -7.58 -2.92 -5.73
C HIS A 124 -6.87 -3.42 -4.47
N ARG A 125 -5.63 -3.00 -4.21
CA ARG A 125 -4.93 -3.34 -2.97
C ARG A 125 -5.02 -2.17 -1.99
N PRO A 126 -5.61 -2.33 -0.80
CA PRO A 126 -5.45 -1.33 0.26
C PRO A 126 -3.96 -1.16 0.51
N ALA A 127 -3.50 0.08 0.63
CA ALA A 127 -2.09 0.42 0.73
C ALA A 127 -1.43 -0.41 1.84
N VAL A 128 -0.71 -1.47 1.45
CA VAL A 128 0.05 -2.27 2.40
C VAL A 128 1.22 -1.39 2.79
N SER A 129 1.26 -0.98 4.06
CA SER A 129 2.25 -0.08 4.64
C SER A 129 3.62 -0.74 4.78
N GLY A 130 4.14 -1.31 3.69
CA GLY A 130 5.50 -1.83 3.63
C GLY A 130 6.50 -0.69 3.58
N THR A 131 7.66 -0.89 4.19
CA THR A 131 8.80 0.05 4.20
C THR A 131 9.16 0.51 2.78
N TRP A 132 9.08 -0.38 1.79
CA TRP A 132 9.28 -0.07 0.38
C TRP A 132 8.19 0.81 -0.25
N ALA A 133 6.94 0.70 0.20
CA ALA A 133 5.86 1.57 -0.26
C ALA A 133 6.04 2.99 0.29
N ARG A 134 6.55 3.12 1.52
CA ARG A 134 6.97 4.42 2.09
C ARG A 134 8.15 5.01 1.34
N VAL A 135 9.17 4.21 1.03
CA VAL A 135 10.33 4.66 0.24
C VAL A 135 9.94 5.06 -1.19
N ALA A 136 9.05 4.31 -1.85
CA ALA A 136 8.55 4.66 -3.18
C ALA A 136 7.64 5.90 -3.15
N ALA A 137 6.83 6.08 -2.11
CA ALA A 137 6.06 7.31 -1.91
C ALA A 137 6.98 8.51 -1.68
N GLU A 138 8.01 8.35 -0.86
CA GLU A 138 9.04 9.35 -0.58
C GLU A 138 9.85 9.71 -1.85
N LEU A 139 10.22 8.72 -2.67
CA LEU A 139 10.88 8.94 -3.96
C LEU A 139 9.95 9.59 -4.99
N ARG A 140 8.66 9.23 -4.99
CA ARG A 140 7.65 9.86 -5.85
C ARG A 140 7.41 11.31 -5.44
N GLU A 141 7.34 11.60 -4.15
CA GLU A 141 7.25 12.97 -3.62
C GLU A 141 8.50 13.78 -3.98
N ARG A 142 9.69 13.18 -3.90
CA ARG A 142 10.95 13.82 -4.32
C ARG A 142 11.01 14.05 -5.83
N ALA A 143 10.51 13.14 -6.65
CA ALA A 143 10.45 13.30 -8.10
C ALA A 143 9.41 14.36 -8.51
N LEU A 144 8.21 14.34 -7.91
CA LEU A 144 7.15 15.31 -8.17
C LEU A 144 7.48 16.70 -7.64
N SER A 145 8.26 16.81 -6.56
CA SER A 145 8.79 18.08 -6.04
C SER A 145 9.75 18.78 -7.01
N ARG A 146 10.35 18.03 -7.96
CA ARG A 146 11.21 18.60 -9.01
C ARG A 146 10.43 19.02 -10.25
N ILE A 147 9.19 18.54 -10.43
CA ILE A 147 8.36 18.79 -11.61
C ILE A 147 7.33 19.92 -11.35
N GLY A 148 7.30 20.49 -10.13
CA GLY A 148 6.60 21.76 -9.86
C GLY A 148 5.07 21.71 -10.03
N LEU A 149 4.46 20.52 -9.97
CA LEU A 149 3.02 20.30 -10.20
C LEU A 149 2.37 19.47 -9.10
N ALA A 150 2.59 19.84 -7.84
CA ALA A 150 1.68 19.49 -6.77
C ALA A 150 1.52 20.67 -5.83
N ASP A 151 0.30 20.86 -5.37
CA ASP A 151 -0.28 21.95 -4.57
C ASP A 151 0.38 22.10 -3.18
N ASP A 152 1.70 22.29 -3.16
CA ASP A 152 2.60 22.11 -2.02
C ASP A 152 3.15 23.45 -1.50
N GLY A 153 2.71 24.58 -2.06
CA GLY A 153 3.18 25.91 -1.65
C GLY A 153 2.87 26.22 -0.18
N ARG A 154 1.72 25.79 0.34
CA ARG A 154 1.34 25.99 1.76
C ARG A 154 2.06 25.02 2.70
N THR A 155 2.21 23.75 2.30
CA THR A 155 2.83 22.72 3.15
C THR A 155 4.36 22.83 3.17
N ALA A 156 4.98 23.20 2.04
CA ALA A 156 6.41 23.48 1.99
C ALA A 156 6.77 24.71 2.82
N LEU A 157 5.93 25.74 2.78
CA LEU A 157 6.11 26.96 3.56
C LEU A 157 5.88 26.72 5.06
N ALA A 158 4.93 25.86 5.43
CA ALA A 158 4.80 25.37 6.81
C ALA A 158 6.06 24.61 7.26
N ARG A 159 6.58 23.69 6.43
CA ARG A 159 7.80 22.91 6.72
C ARG A 159 9.07 23.75 6.78
N THR A 160 9.17 24.86 6.05
CA THR A 160 10.34 25.77 6.13
C THR A 160 10.28 26.65 7.37
N ARG A 161 9.07 27.13 7.74
CA ARG A 161 8.83 27.86 8.99
C ARG A 161 9.11 27.00 10.21
N ASP A 162 8.66 25.75 10.20
CA ASP A 162 8.87 24.78 11.28
C ASP A 162 10.38 24.50 11.51
N ARG A 163 11.12 24.23 10.43
CA ARG A 163 12.59 24.09 10.49
C ARG A 163 13.29 25.36 10.97
N ALA A 164 12.74 26.53 10.68
CA ALA A 164 13.27 27.80 11.18
C ALA A 164 12.99 27.98 12.69
N ALA A 165 11.83 27.54 13.19
CA ALA A 165 11.46 27.56 14.60
C ALA A 165 12.39 26.64 15.42
N HIS A 166 12.60 25.41 14.97
CA HIS A 166 13.55 24.47 15.58
C HIS A 166 14.98 25.03 15.65
N ARG A 167 15.43 25.69 14.57
CA ARG A 167 16.75 26.34 14.56
C ARG A 167 16.82 27.53 15.53
N ALA A 168 15.72 28.28 15.69
CA ALA A 168 15.65 29.36 16.66
C ALA A 168 15.75 28.84 18.10
N ALA A 169 15.02 27.77 18.45
CA ALA A 169 15.08 27.13 19.76
C ALA A 169 16.51 26.64 20.09
N ARG A 170 17.17 25.95 19.15
CA ARG A 170 18.56 25.50 19.33
C ARG A 170 19.56 26.65 19.45
N LEU A 171 19.42 27.70 18.65
CA LEU A 171 20.29 28.88 18.72
C LEU A 171 20.05 29.71 19.99
N ALA A 172 18.86 29.65 20.58
CA ALA A 172 18.57 30.29 21.86
C ALA A 172 19.40 29.67 23.00
N LEU A 173 19.62 28.35 22.98
CA LEU A 173 20.44 27.61 23.96
C LEU A 173 21.94 27.58 23.62
N ALA A 174 22.33 27.93 22.40
CA ALA A 174 23.74 27.93 22.00
C ALA A 174 24.59 28.88 22.87
N GLY A 175 25.76 28.39 23.32
CA GLY A 175 26.68 29.11 24.20
C GLY A 175 27.27 30.39 23.57
N ARG A 176 27.83 31.27 24.42
CA ARG A 176 28.40 32.58 24.02
C ARG A 176 29.54 32.47 23.00
N SER A 177 30.17 31.31 22.87
CA SER A 177 31.23 31.02 21.89
C SER A 177 30.73 30.85 20.44
N THR A 178 29.41 30.85 20.21
CA THR A 178 28.85 30.66 18.86
C THR A 178 28.92 31.96 18.04
N PRO A 179 29.69 32.03 16.94
CA PRO A 179 29.82 33.24 16.15
C PRO A 179 28.50 33.62 15.47
N TRP A 180 28.22 34.93 15.44
CA TRP A 180 27.02 35.54 14.88
C TRP A 180 25.69 34.98 15.41
N ARG A 181 25.69 34.41 16.62
CA ARG A 181 24.50 33.82 17.24
C ARG A 181 23.29 34.75 17.22
N ARG A 182 23.46 36.02 17.63
CA ARG A 182 22.37 37.02 17.65
C ARG A 182 21.77 37.24 16.25
N ALA A 183 22.61 37.40 15.23
CA ALA A 183 22.16 37.60 13.85
C ALA A 183 21.48 36.34 13.27
N ARG A 184 22.01 35.15 13.57
CA ARG A 184 21.45 33.86 13.13
C ARG A 184 20.12 33.55 13.81
N LEU A 185 20.00 33.85 15.11
CA LEU A 185 18.76 33.73 15.87
C LEU A 185 17.70 34.70 15.33
N ALA A 186 18.05 35.97 15.15
CA ALA A 186 17.13 36.97 14.59
C ALA A 186 16.67 36.63 13.16
N ARG A 187 17.52 35.96 12.36
CA ARG A 187 17.14 35.44 11.04
C ARG A 187 16.20 34.24 11.14
N ALA A 188 16.47 33.30 12.06
CA ALA A 188 15.62 32.13 12.27
C ALA A 188 14.23 32.50 12.83
N LEU A 189 14.16 33.48 13.73
CA LEU A 189 12.90 34.01 14.25
C LEU A 189 12.07 34.72 13.16
N ARG A 190 12.71 35.50 12.29
CA ARG A 190 12.02 36.12 11.14
C ARG A 190 11.53 35.09 10.12
N ALA A 191 12.34 34.07 9.83
CA ALA A 191 11.99 33.02 8.87
C ALA A 191 10.90 32.05 9.37
N SER A 192 10.75 31.90 10.69
CA SER A 192 9.70 31.06 11.29
C SER A 192 8.36 31.78 11.47
N HIS A 193 8.35 33.11 11.38
CA HIS A 193 7.17 33.95 11.57
C HIS A 193 6.54 33.86 12.98
N VAL A 194 7.29 33.35 13.96
CA VAL A 194 6.87 33.14 15.36
C VAL A 194 6.35 34.40 16.06
N ALA A 195 6.76 35.59 15.62
CA ALA A 195 6.29 36.85 16.19
C ALA A 195 4.82 37.17 15.86
N HIS A 196 4.23 36.53 14.85
CA HIS A 196 2.86 36.82 14.36
C HIS A 196 1.96 35.57 14.33
N ASP A 197 2.46 34.42 14.79
CA ASP A 197 1.73 33.14 14.81
C ASP A 197 1.91 32.47 16.18
N ASP A 198 0.85 32.49 16.99
CA ASP A 198 0.84 31.97 18.35
C ASP A 198 1.05 30.45 18.41
N THR A 199 0.62 29.71 17.38
CA THR A 199 0.79 28.25 17.32
C THR A 199 2.26 27.90 17.09
N MET A 200 2.92 28.62 16.19
CA MET A 200 4.35 28.44 15.94
C MET A 200 5.20 28.90 17.13
N ARG A 201 4.75 29.94 17.84
CA ARG A 201 5.38 30.39 19.09
C ARG A 201 5.30 29.35 20.19
N ALA A 202 4.13 28.76 20.42
CA ALA A 202 3.94 27.71 21.41
C ALA A 202 4.88 26.52 21.15
N ARG A 203 4.89 26.01 19.90
CA ARG A 203 5.77 24.90 19.50
C ARG A 203 7.25 25.18 19.69
N MET A 204 7.72 26.37 19.30
CA MET A 204 9.12 26.76 19.49
C MET A 204 9.49 26.81 20.98
N LEU A 205 8.57 27.27 21.84
CA LEU A 205 8.78 27.34 23.29
C LEU A 205 8.75 25.94 23.93
N ASP A 206 7.87 25.06 23.48
CA ASP A 206 7.81 23.66 23.93
C ASP A 206 9.10 22.92 23.59
N GLU A 207 9.60 23.08 22.37
CA GLU A 207 10.91 22.52 21.98
C GLU A 207 12.06 23.11 22.80
N LEU A 208 12.04 24.43 23.04
CA LEU A 208 13.05 25.07 23.86
C LEU A 208 13.03 24.54 25.30
N ALA A 209 11.83 24.32 25.86
CA ALA A 209 11.63 23.75 27.19
C ALA A 209 12.13 22.30 27.21
N ALA A 210 11.73 21.48 26.24
CA ALA A 210 12.16 20.08 26.13
C ALA A 210 13.69 19.94 26.06
N VAL A 211 14.36 20.78 25.27
CA VAL A 211 15.83 20.74 25.14
C VAL A 211 16.51 21.30 26.40
N ARG A 212 15.95 22.33 27.04
CA ARG A 212 16.50 22.90 28.29
C ARG A 212 16.39 21.93 29.47
N HIS A 213 15.33 21.16 29.52
CA HIS A 213 15.06 20.18 30.58
C HIS A 213 15.41 18.75 30.16
N ALA A 214 16.23 18.56 29.13
CA ALA A 214 16.59 17.25 28.60
C ALA A 214 17.27 16.35 29.65
N ASP A 215 18.04 16.91 30.59
CA ASP A 215 18.66 16.13 31.67
C ASP A 215 17.63 15.51 32.63
N ALA A 216 16.45 16.12 32.78
CA ALA A 216 15.35 15.57 33.58
C ALA A 216 14.73 14.31 32.94
N LEU A 217 14.96 14.08 31.64
CA LEU A 217 14.57 12.82 30.97
C LEU A 217 15.37 11.63 31.49
N ARG A 218 16.59 11.83 31.99
CA ARG A 218 17.41 10.76 32.56
C ARG A 218 16.91 10.30 33.93
N THR A 219 16.20 11.17 34.65
CA THR A 219 15.67 10.89 35.98
C THR A 219 14.22 10.44 35.95
N LEU A 220 13.57 10.49 34.78
CA LEU A 220 12.23 9.95 34.60
C LEU A 220 12.32 8.42 34.59
N ASP A 221 11.67 7.81 35.57
CA ASP A 221 11.50 6.37 35.62
C ASP A 221 10.58 5.95 34.47
N GLN A 222 11.16 5.29 33.48
CA GLN A 222 10.46 4.88 32.27
C GLN A 222 10.23 3.38 32.34
N PRO A 223 8.97 2.91 32.26
CA PRO A 223 8.68 1.49 32.28
C PRO A 223 9.40 0.79 31.13
N SER A 224 10.10 -0.30 31.43
CA SER A 224 10.83 -1.08 30.44
C SER A 224 9.86 -1.66 29.40
N PRO A 225 10.04 -1.37 28.10
CA PRO A 225 9.18 -1.91 27.04
C PRO A 225 9.19 -3.44 26.95
N TRP A 226 10.21 -4.08 27.55
CA TRP A 226 10.43 -5.53 27.52
C TRP A 226 9.91 -6.23 28.78
N GLU A 227 9.63 -5.48 29.85
CA GLU A 227 9.02 -6.02 31.08
C GLU A 227 7.49 -6.05 30.99
N MET A 228 6.91 -5.21 30.14
CA MET A 228 5.47 -5.22 29.82
C MET A 228 4.99 -6.57 29.24
N SER A 229 5.90 -7.38 28.68
CA SER A 229 5.56 -8.70 28.15
C SER A 229 5.70 -9.84 29.16
N ARG A 230 6.27 -9.60 30.35
CA ARG A 230 6.45 -10.65 31.39
C ARG A 230 5.45 -10.52 32.53
N ALA A 231 4.97 -9.31 32.82
CA ALA A 231 3.96 -9.08 33.86
C ALA A 231 2.57 -9.62 33.49
N ASP A 232 2.26 -9.76 32.19
CA ASP A 232 1.00 -10.37 31.74
C ASP A 232 1.03 -11.92 31.76
N ASP A 233 2.21 -12.56 31.81
CA ASP A 233 2.35 -14.03 31.77
C ASP A 233 2.58 -14.68 33.16
N LEU A 234 2.93 -13.91 34.19
CA LEU A 234 3.24 -14.43 35.53
C LEU A 234 2.54 -13.62 36.63
N GLY A 235 1.26 -13.94 36.84
CA GLY A 235 0.57 -13.68 38.10
C GLY A 235 0.04 -12.26 38.27
N SER A 236 -1.17 -12.03 37.77
CA SER A 236 -2.08 -11.14 38.49
C SER A 236 -2.56 -11.91 39.74
N PRO A 237 -2.21 -11.51 40.97
CA PRO A 237 -2.97 -11.96 42.11
C PRO A 237 -4.34 -11.30 41.97
N ILE A 238 -5.33 -12.12 41.62
CA ILE A 238 -6.73 -11.76 41.75
C ILE A 238 -6.90 -11.38 43.23
N THR A 239 -6.94 -10.08 43.50
CA THR A 239 -7.41 -9.55 44.77
C THR A 239 -8.80 -10.11 44.96
N ALA A 240 -8.96 -11.00 45.93
CA ALA A 240 -10.25 -11.46 46.40
C ALA A 240 -11.04 -10.22 46.86
N ALA A 241 -11.97 -9.77 46.02
CA ALA A 241 -13.03 -8.86 46.37
C ALA A 241 -14.25 -9.69 46.83
N PRO A 242 -15.08 -9.14 47.72
CA PRO A 242 -15.86 -9.92 48.66
C PRO A 242 -17.00 -10.69 47.99
N GLU A 243 -17.29 -11.83 48.62
CA GLU A 243 -18.44 -12.70 48.44
C GLU A 243 -19.74 -11.88 48.46
N ALA A 244 -20.21 -11.47 47.29
CA ALA A 244 -21.54 -10.94 47.07
C ALA A 244 -22.36 -12.01 46.36
N THR A 245 -23.18 -12.68 47.16
CA THR A 245 -24.34 -13.53 46.86
C THR A 245 -24.81 -13.44 45.40
N ALA A 246 -24.29 -14.32 44.53
CA ALA A 246 -24.73 -14.47 43.17
C ALA A 246 -25.93 -15.42 43.11
N THR A 247 -27.05 -14.90 42.63
CA THR A 247 -28.13 -15.67 42.01
C THR A 247 -27.56 -16.65 40.98
N ASP A 248 -27.97 -17.91 41.13
CA ASP A 248 -27.52 -19.17 40.51
C ASP A 248 -27.74 -19.29 38.99
N THR A 249 -27.79 -18.17 38.25
CA THR A 249 -28.19 -18.15 36.83
C THR A 249 -27.05 -17.85 35.86
N SER A 250 -25.93 -17.25 36.33
CA SER A 250 -24.81 -16.85 35.45
C SER A 250 -23.77 -17.95 35.20
N HIS A 251 -23.64 -18.94 36.08
CA HIS A 251 -22.65 -20.02 35.93
C HIS A 251 -23.04 -21.00 34.81
N GLY A 252 -24.33 -21.32 34.68
CA GLY A 252 -24.81 -22.21 33.62
C GLY A 252 -24.64 -21.65 32.20
N GLU A 253 -24.76 -20.33 32.05
CA GLU A 253 -24.57 -19.69 30.74
C GLU A 253 -23.10 -19.70 30.32
N ALA A 254 -22.17 -19.40 31.24
CA ALA A 254 -20.73 -19.45 30.95
C ALA A 254 -20.26 -20.86 30.56
N ASP A 255 -20.77 -21.90 31.23
CA ASP A 255 -20.48 -23.31 30.88
C ASP A 255 -21.05 -23.71 29.51
N GLU A 256 -22.24 -23.19 29.14
CA GLU A 256 -22.82 -23.39 27.81
C GLU A 256 -21.91 -22.81 26.72
N TRP A 257 -21.43 -21.57 26.89
CA TRP A 257 -20.54 -20.92 25.92
C TRP A 257 -19.17 -21.60 25.82
N ALA A 258 -18.63 -22.07 26.94
CA ALA A 258 -17.37 -22.81 26.99
C ALA A 258 -17.45 -24.16 26.24
N SER A 259 -18.64 -24.77 26.19
CA SER A 259 -18.88 -26.03 25.46
C SER A 259 -18.99 -25.86 23.93
N LEU A 260 -19.23 -24.64 23.45
CA LEU A 260 -19.40 -24.37 22.02
C LEU A 260 -18.06 -24.43 21.27
N ARG A 261 -18.11 -24.94 20.03
CA ARG A 261 -16.97 -24.77 19.11
C ARG A 261 -16.73 -23.28 18.89
N LYS A 262 -15.46 -22.87 18.89
CA LYS A 262 -15.07 -21.44 18.74
C LYS A 262 -15.75 -20.74 17.57
N SER A 263 -15.93 -21.41 16.42
CA SER A 263 -16.62 -20.83 15.26
C SER A 263 -18.09 -20.53 15.52
N ASP A 264 -18.77 -21.35 16.33
CA ASP A 264 -20.20 -21.24 16.58
C ASP A 264 -20.46 -20.22 17.69
N ALA A 265 -19.57 -20.15 18.69
CA ALA A 265 -19.54 -19.06 19.67
C ALA A 265 -19.36 -17.69 18.99
N ILE A 266 -18.46 -17.58 18.00
CA ILE A 266 -18.27 -16.34 17.23
C ILE A 266 -19.54 -15.96 16.45
N ARG A 267 -20.19 -16.92 15.77
CA ARG A 267 -21.42 -16.64 15.00
C ARG A 267 -22.57 -16.20 15.91
N ARG A 268 -22.72 -16.85 17.07
CA ARG A 268 -23.75 -16.49 18.04
C ARG A 268 -23.48 -15.09 18.62
N ALA A 269 -22.23 -14.78 18.99
CA ALA A 269 -21.84 -13.45 19.45
C ALA A 269 -22.07 -12.35 18.41
N LEU A 270 -21.81 -12.63 17.12
CA LEU A 270 -22.09 -11.70 16.02
C LEU A 270 -23.60 -11.49 15.79
N THR A 271 -24.43 -12.46 16.18
CA THR A 271 -25.89 -12.36 16.08
C THR A 271 -26.46 -11.54 17.24
N GLU A 272 -25.92 -11.72 18.45
CA GLU A 272 -26.33 -10.99 19.64
C GLU A 272 -25.84 -9.53 19.65
N ALA A 273 -24.70 -9.24 19.00
CA ALA A 273 -24.11 -7.91 18.96
C ALA A 273 -23.52 -7.57 17.57
N PRO A 274 -24.36 -7.27 16.56
CA PRO A 274 -23.94 -7.09 15.16
C PRO A 274 -23.02 -5.88 14.93
N ASP A 275 -23.12 -4.84 15.76
CA ASP A 275 -22.41 -3.56 15.56
C ASP A 275 -21.09 -3.45 16.34
N GLN A 276 -20.72 -4.49 17.09
CA GLN A 276 -19.51 -4.44 17.92
C GLN A 276 -18.24 -4.72 17.11
N SER A 277 -17.16 -4.02 17.47
CA SER A 277 -15.87 -4.24 16.83
C SER A 277 -15.34 -5.66 17.14
N PRO A 278 -14.53 -6.27 16.26
CA PRO A 278 -13.98 -7.61 16.50
C PRO A 278 -13.21 -7.75 17.82
N ARG A 279 -12.64 -6.65 18.33
CA ARG A 279 -11.95 -6.60 19.63
C ARG A 279 -12.90 -6.60 20.82
N GLU A 280 -14.08 -6.03 20.67
CA GLU A 280 -15.14 -6.05 21.69
C GLU A 280 -15.77 -7.43 21.76
N ILE A 281 -16.07 -8.05 20.62
CA ILE A 281 -16.55 -9.43 20.54
C ILE A 281 -15.56 -10.40 21.18
N THR A 282 -14.26 -10.20 20.93
CA THR A 282 -13.20 -11.00 21.56
C THR A 282 -13.21 -10.86 23.08
N ARG A 283 -13.32 -9.62 23.61
CA ARG A 283 -13.39 -9.37 25.05
C ARG A 283 -14.67 -9.95 25.67
N TRP A 284 -15.78 -9.86 24.95
CA TRP A 284 -17.08 -10.37 25.36
C TRP A 284 -17.11 -11.91 25.43
N LEU A 285 -16.44 -12.58 24.49
CA LEU A 285 -16.24 -14.04 24.48
C LEU A 285 -15.26 -14.51 25.55
N ALA A 286 -14.18 -13.75 25.78
CA ALA A 286 -13.21 -14.04 26.84
C ALA A 286 -13.88 -14.00 28.23
N ALA A 287 -14.82 -13.06 28.45
CA ALA A 287 -15.62 -13.00 29.68
C ALA A 287 -16.54 -14.23 29.90
N ARG A 288 -16.75 -15.05 28.86
CA ARG A 288 -17.54 -16.30 28.88
C ARG A 288 -16.67 -17.55 28.72
N GLY A 289 -15.36 -17.43 28.95
CA GLY A 289 -14.42 -18.56 28.90
C GLY A 289 -14.01 -19.00 27.49
N VAL A 290 -14.38 -18.25 26.44
CA VAL A 290 -14.03 -18.60 25.05
C VAL A 290 -12.89 -17.71 24.54
N GLU A 291 -11.68 -18.26 24.50
CA GLU A 291 -10.51 -17.56 23.95
C GLU A 291 -10.48 -17.60 22.42
N VAL A 292 -10.60 -16.42 21.81
CA VAL A 292 -10.60 -16.21 20.36
C VAL A 292 -9.70 -15.03 20.01
N ALA A 293 -8.91 -15.13 18.95
CA ALA A 293 -8.15 -14.00 18.43
C ALA A 293 -9.03 -13.08 17.55
N PRO A 294 -8.80 -11.74 17.53
CA PRO A 294 -9.58 -10.83 16.68
C PRO A 294 -9.53 -11.16 15.17
N SER A 295 -8.45 -11.80 14.71
CA SER A 295 -8.30 -12.31 13.34
C SER A 295 -9.29 -13.44 13.03
N GLN A 296 -9.60 -14.30 14.00
CA GLN A 296 -10.55 -15.41 13.83
C GLN A 296 -12.00 -14.91 13.70
N VAL A 297 -12.36 -13.86 14.43
CA VAL A 297 -13.66 -13.17 14.27
C VAL A 297 -13.76 -12.58 12.86
N THR A 298 -12.71 -11.88 12.41
CA THR A 298 -12.66 -11.25 11.08
C THR A 298 -12.75 -12.27 9.94
N ASP A 299 -12.04 -13.39 10.07
CA ASP A 299 -12.08 -14.47 9.07
C ASP A 299 -13.44 -15.18 9.02
N THR A 300 -14.13 -15.30 10.16
CA THR A 300 -15.48 -15.88 10.22
C THR A 300 -16.48 -14.98 9.51
N VAL A 301 -16.46 -13.67 9.79
CA VAL A 301 -17.29 -12.67 9.08
C VAL A 301 -17.01 -12.69 7.57
N ARG A 302 -15.73 -12.81 7.17
CA ARG A 302 -15.34 -12.88 5.76
C ARG A 302 -15.89 -14.13 5.06
N ARG A 303 -15.82 -15.29 5.73
CA ARG A 303 -16.33 -16.56 5.20
C ARG A 303 -17.85 -16.55 5.07
N ASP A 304 -18.57 -15.99 6.05
CA ASP A 304 -20.03 -15.96 6.02
C ASP A 304 -20.55 -14.98 4.94
N ARG A 305 -19.92 -13.81 4.78
CA ARG A 305 -20.20 -12.89 3.66
C ARG A 305 -19.95 -13.50 2.27
N ALA A 306 -18.98 -14.41 2.17
CA ALA A 306 -18.69 -15.12 0.92
C ALA A 306 -19.72 -16.20 0.60
N LYS A 307 -20.46 -16.69 1.60
CA LYS A 307 -21.54 -17.68 1.44
C LYS A 307 -22.91 -17.04 1.17
N THR A 308 -23.13 -15.79 1.57
CA THR A 308 -24.38 -15.07 1.29
C THR A 308 -24.49 -14.75 -0.22
N PRO A 309 -25.53 -15.25 -0.91
CA PRO A 309 -25.73 -14.97 -2.33
C PRO A 309 -25.98 -13.47 -2.58
N PRO A 310 -25.63 -12.97 -3.78
CA PRO A 310 -25.53 -11.53 -4.06
C PRO A 310 -26.87 -10.77 -4.05
N ASP A 311 -27.99 -11.48 -4.08
CA ASP A 311 -29.37 -10.99 -4.10
C ASP A 311 -29.88 -10.46 -2.74
N LEU A 312 -29.26 -10.84 -1.62
CA LEU A 312 -29.66 -10.41 -0.26
C LEU A 312 -28.81 -9.26 0.32
N ARG A 313 -27.95 -8.62 -0.50
CA ARG A 313 -26.96 -7.61 -0.01
C ARG A 313 -27.48 -6.16 0.06
N ILE A 314 -28.74 -5.88 -0.27
CA ILE A 314 -29.28 -4.51 -0.41
C ILE A 314 -30.32 -4.15 0.69
N ALA A 315 -30.49 -4.97 1.73
CA ALA A 315 -31.34 -4.64 2.87
C ALA A 315 -30.53 -4.75 4.16
N GLY A 316 -29.82 -3.68 4.51
CA GLY A 316 -28.99 -3.57 5.71
C GLY A 316 -28.17 -2.29 5.70
#